data_AF-A0A350LX25-F1
#
_entry.id   AF-A0A350LX25-F1
#
_cell.length_a   1.000
_cell.length_b   1.000
_cell.length_c   1.000
_cell.angle_alpha   90.00
_cell.angle_beta   90.00
_cell.angle_gamma   90.00
#
_symmetry.space_group_name_H-M   'P 1'
#
loop_
_entity.id
_entity.type
_entity.pdbx_description
1 polymer ?
#
loop_
_entity_poly.entity_id
_entity_poly.type
_entity_poly.pdbx_seq_one_letter_code
_entity_poly.pdbx_strand_id
1 'polypeptide(L)' 'QFEQHIRAVAGLPLGDGSRHADAEMENLIGDDIDRLPDLLRDPRASIHLYGKAEARPGRKMGHVNRVTGAAG' A
#
# COMPACT_ATOMS: atom_id res chain seq x y z
N GLN A 1 7.85 5.94 3.96
CA GLN A 1 8.93 5.90 2.95
C GLN A 1 8.99 7.17 2.10
N PHE A 2 7.98 7.49 1.28
CA PHE A 2 8.04 8.62 0.32
C PHE A 2 8.30 9.98 0.98
N GLU A 3 7.66 10.26 2.11
CA GLU A 3 7.88 11.48 2.89
C GLU A 3 9.34 11.61 3.37
N GLN A 4 9.91 10.51 3.90
CA GLN A 4 11.32 10.46 4.31
C GLN A 4 12.26 10.64 3.11
N HIS A 5 11.90 10.12 1.93
CA HIS A 5 12.66 10.34 0.70
C HIS A 5 12.71 11.83 0.31
N ILE A 6 11.56 12.52 0.34
CA ILE A 6 11.50 13.96 0.08
C ILE A 6 12.30 14.75 1.12
N ARG A 7 12.19 14.39 2.42
CA ARG A 7 13.02 15.02 3.47
C ARG A 7 14.51 14.88 3.18
N ALA A 8 14.95 13.69 2.81
CA ALA A 8 16.36 13.43 2.48
C ALA A 8 16.82 14.28 1.27
N VAL A 9 16.03 14.32 0.19
CA VAL A 9 16.35 15.12 -1.01
C VAL A 9 16.37 16.62 -0.70
N ALA A 10 15.47 17.10 0.15
CA ALA A 10 15.34 18.50 0.51
C ALA A 10 16.28 18.95 1.65
N GLY A 11 17.12 18.05 2.20
CA GLY A 11 18.00 18.36 3.33
C GLY A 11 17.27 18.62 4.65
N LEU A 12 16.04 18.12 4.80
CA LEU A 12 15.26 18.23 6.04
C LEU A 12 15.64 17.12 7.03
N PRO A 13 15.45 17.34 8.35
CA PRO A 13 15.61 16.28 9.35
C PRO A 13 14.70 15.08 9.02
N LEU A 14 15.23 13.87 9.15
CA LEU A 14 14.45 12.63 9.00
C LEU A 14 13.48 12.49 10.18
N GLY A 15 12.25 12.04 9.91
CA GLY A 15 11.30 11.63 10.93
C GLY A 15 11.62 10.25 11.52
N ASP A 16 10.85 9.84 12.53
CA ASP A 16 10.95 8.51 13.15
C ASP A 16 10.61 7.40 12.14
N GLY A 17 11.49 6.41 12.06
CA GLY A 17 11.34 5.22 11.21
C GLY A 17 10.87 3.99 11.96
N SER A 18 10.54 4.12 13.25
CA SER A 18 10.03 3.02 14.07
C SER A 18 8.75 2.44 13.45
N ARG A 19 8.62 1.13 13.55
CA ARG A 19 7.44 0.42 13.04
C ARG A 19 6.28 0.63 13.99
N HIS A 20 5.17 1.15 13.49
CA HIS A 20 3.96 1.35 14.30
C HIS A 20 3.13 0.07 14.47
N ALA A 21 3.06 -0.75 13.42
CA ALA A 21 2.24 -1.96 13.40
C ALA A 21 2.86 -3.03 12.49
N ASP A 22 2.49 -4.29 12.73
CA ASP A 22 2.69 -5.35 11.75
C ASP A 22 1.70 -5.17 10.60
N ALA A 23 2.20 -5.33 9.37
CA ALA A 23 1.39 -5.18 8.18
C ALA A 23 1.85 -6.11 7.06
N GLU A 24 0.87 -6.56 6.27
CA GLU A 24 1.08 -7.32 5.04
C GLU A 24 0.72 -6.44 3.84
N MET A 25 1.60 -6.38 2.84
CA MET A 25 1.34 -5.67 1.58
C MET A 25 1.23 -6.68 0.45
N GLU A 26 0.08 -6.66 -0.21
CA GLU A 26 -0.22 -7.50 -1.36
C GLU A 26 -0.40 -6.62 -2.61
N ASN A 27 0.29 -6.98 -3.70
CA ASN A 27 0.08 -6.31 -4.99
C ASN A 27 -1.21 -6.81 -5.62
N LEU A 28 -1.97 -5.91 -6.24
CA LEU A 28 -3.10 -6.28 -7.10
C LEU A 28 -2.62 -6.31 -8.55
N ILE A 29 -2.46 -7.49 -9.13
CA ILE A 29 -1.95 -7.72 -10.48
C ILE A 29 -3.09 -8.16 -11.42
N GLY A 30 -3.26 -7.45 -12.53
CA GLY A 30 -4.27 -7.76 -13.54
C GLY A 30 -5.65 -7.90 -12.91
N ASP A 31 -6.21 -9.09 -13.00
CA ASP A 31 -7.57 -9.43 -12.58
C ASP A 31 -7.72 -9.53 -11.05
N ASP A 32 -6.63 -9.47 -10.27
CA ASP A 32 -6.71 -9.32 -8.80
C ASP A 32 -7.56 -8.09 -8.39
N ILE A 33 -7.66 -7.09 -9.27
CA ILE A 33 -8.48 -5.90 -9.06
C ILE A 33 -9.96 -6.24 -8.89
N ASP A 34 -10.43 -7.38 -9.40
CA ASP A 34 -11.82 -7.80 -9.30
C ASP A 34 -12.21 -8.15 -7.86
N ARG A 35 -11.22 -8.37 -6.98
CA ARG A 35 -11.41 -8.56 -5.52
C ARG A 35 -11.71 -7.25 -4.78
N LEU A 36 -11.62 -6.09 -5.44
CA LEU A 36 -11.77 -4.77 -4.83
C LEU A 36 -13.05 -4.62 -3.98
N PRO A 37 -14.24 -5.11 -4.39
CA PRO A 37 -15.46 -5.00 -3.57
C PRO A 37 -15.34 -5.68 -2.20
N ASP A 38 -14.62 -6.80 -2.12
CA ASP A 38 -14.41 -7.52 -0.86
C ASP A 38 -13.30 -6.88 -0.03
N LEU A 39 -12.24 -6.41 -0.68
CA LEU A 39 -11.16 -5.66 -0.01
C LEU A 39 -11.69 -4.37 0.64
N LEU A 40 -12.61 -3.66 -0.03
CA LEU A 40 -13.23 -2.43 0.50
C LEU A 40 -14.10 -2.67 1.74
N ARG A 41 -14.51 -3.92 2.00
CA ARG A 41 -15.28 -4.30 3.20
C ARG A 41 -14.37 -4.69 4.37
N ASP A 42 -13.08 -4.93 4.14
CA ASP A 42 -12.16 -5.26 5.22
C ASP A 42 -11.73 -3.98 5.97
N PRO A 43 -12.12 -3.81 7.25
CA PRO A 43 -11.75 -2.62 8.02
C PRO A 43 -10.24 -2.52 8.29
N ARG A 44 -9.46 -3.59 8.05
CA ARG A 44 -7.99 -3.57 8.19
C ARG A 44 -7.28 -3.26 6.89
N ALA A 45 -8.00 -3.19 5.77
CA ALA A 45 -7.42 -2.97 4.45
C ALA A 45 -7.32 -1.47 4.12
N SER A 46 -6.14 -1.06 3.69
CA SER A 46 -5.88 0.24 3.07
C SER A 46 -5.46 0.02 1.63
N ILE A 47 -6.27 0.50 0.69
CA ILE A 47 -6.14 0.20 -0.74
C ILE A 47 -5.59 1.41 -1.47
N HIS A 48 -4.57 1.18 -2.32
CA HIS A 48 -4.02 2.19 -3.20
C HIS A 48 -4.11 1.72 -4.65
N LEU A 49 -4.92 2.43 -5.44
CA LEU A 49 -5.08 2.19 -6.88
C LEU A 49 -4.28 3.20 -7.70
N TYR A 50 -3.64 2.75 -8.77
CA TYR A 50 -2.80 3.62 -9.61
C TYR A 50 -3.55 4.35 -10.73
N GLY A 51 -4.89 4.34 -10.72
CA GLY A 51 -5.71 5.05 -11.71
C GLY A 51 -5.59 4.51 -13.14
N LYS A 52 -5.13 3.27 -13.32
CA LYS A 52 -5.00 2.62 -14.64
C LYS A 52 -6.39 2.27 -15.16
N ALA A 53 -6.74 2.77 -16.35
CA ALA A 53 -8.05 2.57 -16.96
C ALA A 53 -8.37 1.11 -17.29
N GLU A 54 -7.36 0.29 -17.58
CA GLU A 54 -7.55 -1.11 -18.01
C GLU A 54 -6.66 -2.07 -17.22
N ALA A 55 -7.26 -3.14 -16.71
CA ALA A 55 -6.56 -4.30 -16.19
C ALA A 55 -6.01 -5.15 -17.35
N ARG A 56 -4.81 -5.69 -17.17
CA ARG A 56 -4.16 -6.61 -18.12
C ARG A 56 -3.35 -7.65 -17.34
N PRO A 57 -3.21 -8.90 -17.83
CA PRO A 57 -2.38 -9.91 -17.17
C PRO A 57 -0.97 -9.39 -16.87
N GLY A 58 -0.50 -9.60 -15.64
CA GLY A 58 0.80 -9.13 -15.16
C GLY A 58 0.91 -7.62 -14.88
N ARG A 59 -0.12 -6.82 -15.17
CA ARG A 59 -0.08 -5.37 -14.92
C ARG A 59 -0.39 -5.08 -13.45
N LYS A 60 0.54 -4.47 -12.73
CA LYS A 60 0.28 -4.00 -11.36
C LYS A 60 -0.75 -2.86 -11.35
N MET A 61 -1.96 -3.13 -10.87
CA MET A 61 -3.09 -2.19 -10.83
C MET A 61 -3.10 -1.34 -9.57
N GLY A 62 -2.55 -1.88 -8.48
CA GLY A 62 -2.47 -1.22 -7.19
C GLY A 62 -1.80 -2.12 -6.15
N HIS A 63 -2.10 -1.86 -4.89
CA HIS A 63 -1.78 -2.74 -3.78
C HIS A 63 -2.78 -2.52 -2.63
N VAL A 64 -2.86 -3.51 -1.75
CA VAL A 64 -3.56 -3.41 -0.47
C VAL A 64 -2.56 -3.64 0.66
N ASN A 65 -2.60 -2.77 1.67
CA ASN A 65 -1.90 -2.98 2.94
C ASN A 65 -2.93 -3.42 3.97
N ARG A 66 -2.65 -4.50 4.71
CA ARG A 66 -3.47 -4.97 5.83
C ARG A 66 -2.69 -4.87 7.13
N VAL A 67 -3.27 -4.24 8.13
CA VAL A 67 -2.70 -4.25 9.49
C VAL A 67 -3.00 -5.61 10.14
N THR A 68 -1.97 -6.28 10.66
CA THR A 68 -2.06 -7.64 11.24
C THR A 68 -1.83 -7.67 12.75
N GLY A 69 -1.30 -6.59 13.35
CA GLY A 69 -1.09 -6.51 14.79
C GLY A 69 -0.29 -5.28 15.22
N ALA A 70 -0.04 -5.16 16.53
CA ALA A 70 0.92 -4.18 17.04
C ALA A 70 2.33 -4.53 16.55
N ALA A 71 3.22 -3.54 16.46
CA ALA A 71 4.61 -3.82 16.14
C ALA A 71 5.23 -4.68 17.26
N GLY A 72 5.71 -5.88 16.90
CA GLY A 72 6.56 -6.71 17.75
C GLY A 72 7.97 -6.16 17.88
#